data_AF-A0A6G1VKH3-F1
#
_entry.id   AF-A0A6G1VKH3-F1
#
_cell.length_a   1.000
_cell.length_b   1.000
_cell.length_c   1.000
_cell.angle_alpha   90.00
_cell.angle_beta   90.00
_cell.angle_gamma   90.00
#
_symmetry.space_group_name_H-M   'P 1'
#
loop_
_entity.id
_entity.type
_entity.pdbx_description
1 polymer ?
#
loop_
_entity_poly.entity_id
_entity_poly.type
_entity_poly.pdbx_seq_one_letter_code
_entity_poly.pdbx_strand_id
1 'polypeptide(L)'
;MSNVYFEPWVGCQYSEGINGKRIMVLGHVHVCDGCDNCGVEKCDDFSTQKVVEDYIVWRKNGTIPSPGYEKWLQTYLNFVKAFFGFQPEPEVEETDFWNKIMFYNYLQLAVPTPTTKAPHDAYVRAQEPFISVINSYEPDVIFAWGKPTYDNTPAYKGVELEPLQFENIIARRYEYTLDSGKKCVMINVHHPSCRFSYSQWHEIIKQALC
;
A
#
# COMPACT_ATOMS: atom_id res chain seq x y z
N MET A 1 6.99 -16.53 -6.62
CA MET A 1 6.05 -16.10 -5.57
C MET A 1 5.24 -17.30 -5.13
N SER A 2 5.09 -17.52 -3.82
CA SER A 2 4.24 -18.59 -3.26
C SER A 2 3.07 -18.00 -2.48
N ASN A 3 1.90 -18.63 -2.58
CA ASN A 3 0.73 -18.39 -1.73
C ASN A 3 0.16 -16.96 -1.72
N VAL A 4 0.39 -16.19 -2.79
CA VAL A 4 -0.24 -14.87 -2.97
C VAL A 4 -1.58 -15.05 -3.65
N TYR A 5 -2.66 -14.69 -2.97
CA TYR A 5 -4.02 -14.72 -3.53
C TYR A 5 -4.35 -13.37 -4.17
N PHE A 6 -4.17 -12.28 -3.44
CA PHE A 6 -4.32 -10.94 -3.98
C PHE A 6 -2.99 -10.46 -4.52
N GLU A 7 -2.75 -10.76 -5.80
CA GLU A 7 -1.56 -10.29 -6.49
C GLU A 7 -1.44 -8.76 -6.42
N PRO A 8 -0.24 -8.19 -6.34
CA PRO A 8 -0.05 -6.75 -6.25
C PRO A 8 -0.39 -6.05 -7.57
N TRP A 9 -0.81 -4.80 -7.50
CA TRP A 9 -0.68 -3.89 -8.62
C TRP A 9 0.80 -3.60 -8.84
N VAL A 10 1.29 -3.82 -10.06
CA VAL A 10 2.67 -3.52 -10.45
C VAL A 10 2.61 -2.57 -11.63
N GLY A 11 2.98 -1.31 -11.41
CA GLY A 11 3.03 -0.33 -12.49
C GLY A 11 3.96 -0.78 -13.62
N CYS A 12 3.61 -0.46 -14.87
CA CYS A 12 4.34 -0.90 -16.05
C CYS A 12 5.80 -0.39 -16.11
N GLN A 13 6.12 0.64 -15.34
CA GLN A 13 7.44 1.27 -15.19
C GLN A 13 8.00 1.08 -13.76
N TYR A 14 7.47 0.12 -12.99
CA TYR A 14 7.94 -0.14 -11.61
C TYR A 14 9.45 -0.37 -11.52
N SER A 15 10.06 -0.99 -12.54
CA SER A 15 11.52 -1.20 -12.59
C SER A 15 12.33 0.09 -12.69
N GLU A 16 11.76 1.17 -13.25
CA GLU A 16 12.38 2.49 -13.28
C GLU A 16 12.25 3.17 -11.91
N GLY A 17 11.12 2.95 -11.23
CA GLY A 17 10.80 3.55 -9.94
C GLY A 17 10.63 5.07 -10.02
N ILE A 18 10.58 5.72 -8.86
CA ILE A 18 10.55 7.17 -8.75
C ILE A 18 11.90 7.64 -8.22
N ASN A 19 12.60 8.49 -8.97
CA ASN A 19 13.98 8.90 -8.69
C ASN A 19 14.93 7.70 -8.51
N GLY A 20 14.73 6.64 -9.30
CA GLY A 20 15.51 5.40 -9.25
C GLY A 20 15.23 4.50 -8.04
N LYS A 21 14.21 4.82 -7.22
CA LYS A 21 13.77 3.98 -6.09
C LYS A 21 12.50 3.24 -6.46
N ARG A 22 12.50 1.92 -6.28
CA ARG A 22 11.30 1.07 -6.37
C ARG A 22 10.48 1.27 -5.10
N ILE A 23 9.24 1.74 -5.26
CA ILE A 23 8.37 2.08 -4.14
C ILE A 23 7.20 1.10 -4.10
N MET A 24 6.93 0.57 -2.91
CA MET A 24 5.75 -0.22 -2.62
C MET A 24 4.88 0.51 -1.60
N VAL A 25 3.57 0.52 -1.85
CA VAL A 25 2.56 0.93 -0.90
C VAL A 25 1.89 -0.32 -0.34
N LEU A 26 1.89 -0.46 0.99
CA LEU A 26 1.32 -1.59 1.69
C LEU A 26 0.03 -1.17 2.39
N GLY A 27 -1.11 -1.50 1.78
CA GLY A 27 -2.42 -1.39 2.39
C GLY A 27 -2.72 -2.56 3.35
N HIS A 28 -3.85 -2.48 4.03
CA HIS A 28 -4.20 -3.44 5.07
C HIS A 28 -4.93 -4.68 4.53
N VAL A 29 -6.13 -4.46 3.98
CA VAL A 29 -7.10 -5.50 3.65
C VAL A 29 -8.03 -5.00 2.56
N HIS A 30 -8.52 -5.93 1.74
CA HIS A 30 -9.56 -5.65 0.78
C HIS A 30 -10.95 -5.57 1.44
N VAL A 31 -11.86 -4.78 0.87
CA VAL A 31 -13.28 -4.75 1.29
C VAL A 31 -14.12 -5.35 0.17
N CYS A 32 -14.80 -6.47 0.45
CA CYS A 32 -15.72 -7.15 -0.45
C CYS A 32 -16.95 -7.58 0.35
N ASP A 33 -18.12 -7.05 -0.01
CA ASP A 33 -19.41 -7.34 0.62
C ASP A 33 -20.29 -8.30 -0.21
N GLY A 34 -19.84 -8.66 -1.42
CA GLY A 34 -20.55 -9.57 -2.33
C GLY A 34 -20.14 -11.05 -2.22
N CYS A 35 -19.33 -11.41 -1.23
CA CYS A 35 -18.62 -12.68 -1.19
C CYS A 35 -18.46 -13.19 0.26
N ASP A 36 -18.85 -14.42 0.55
CA ASP A 36 -18.76 -14.96 1.93
C ASP A 36 -17.31 -15.32 2.32
N ASN A 37 -16.46 -15.68 1.35
CA ASN A 37 -15.11 -16.25 1.58
C ASN A 37 -14.02 -15.71 0.64
N CYS A 38 -14.02 -14.43 0.26
CA CYS A 38 -13.02 -13.90 -0.67
C CYS A 38 -11.61 -13.87 -0.05
N GLY A 39 -10.67 -14.53 -0.75
CA GLY A 39 -9.33 -14.85 -0.24
C GLY A 39 -9.19 -16.27 0.32
N VAL A 40 -10.27 -17.05 0.28
CA VAL A 40 -10.27 -18.51 0.47
C VAL A 40 -10.86 -19.19 -0.77
N GLU A 41 -11.96 -18.65 -1.29
CA GLU A 41 -12.59 -19.05 -2.56
C GLU A 41 -12.50 -17.90 -3.58
N LYS A 42 -12.49 -18.25 -4.87
CA LYS A 42 -12.35 -17.27 -5.95
C LYS A 42 -13.57 -16.36 -5.99
N CYS A 43 -13.35 -15.07 -5.75
CA CYS A 43 -14.33 -14.03 -6.04
C CYS A 43 -14.12 -13.59 -7.48
N ASP A 44 -15.08 -13.88 -8.36
CA ASP A 44 -15.01 -13.39 -9.73
C ASP A 44 -15.09 -11.84 -9.71
N ASP A 45 -14.27 -11.20 -10.54
CA ASP A 45 -14.16 -9.74 -10.77
C ASP A 45 -13.64 -8.86 -9.61
N PHE A 46 -13.00 -9.43 -8.58
CA PHE A 46 -12.40 -8.63 -7.50
C PHE A 46 -10.90 -8.95 -7.30
N SER A 47 -10.05 -7.94 -7.49
CA SER A 47 -8.60 -8.05 -7.33
C SER A 47 -7.96 -6.70 -6.97
N THR A 48 -6.72 -6.73 -6.48
CA THR A 48 -5.93 -5.50 -6.25
C THR A 48 -5.82 -4.64 -7.52
N GLN A 49 -5.68 -5.29 -8.67
CA GLN A 49 -5.52 -4.65 -9.98
C GLN A 49 -6.79 -3.88 -10.32
N LYS A 50 -7.96 -4.54 -10.19
CA LYS A 50 -9.25 -3.92 -10.46
C LYS A 50 -9.51 -2.71 -9.55
N VAL A 51 -9.12 -2.79 -8.28
CA VAL A 51 -9.24 -1.68 -7.33
C VAL A 51 -8.40 -0.47 -7.76
N VAL A 52 -7.16 -0.68 -8.21
CA VAL A 52 -6.30 0.42 -8.69
C VAL A 52 -6.79 0.97 -10.03
N GLU A 53 -7.23 0.11 -10.96
CA GLU A 53 -7.83 0.53 -12.23
C GLU A 53 -9.06 1.40 -12.01
N ASP A 54 -9.95 0.98 -11.12
CA ASP A 54 -11.16 1.73 -10.74
C ASP A 54 -10.82 3.09 -10.14
N TYR A 55 -9.74 3.18 -9.35
CA TYR A 55 -9.22 4.45 -8.87
C TYR A 55 -8.76 5.36 -10.02
N ILE A 56 -7.97 4.84 -10.96
CA ILE A 56 -7.43 5.61 -12.08
C ILE A 56 -8.58 6.11 -12.98
N VAL A 57 -9.54 5.24 -13.29
CA VAL A 57 -10.73 5.60 -14.08
C VAL A 57 -11.55 6.68 -13.38
N TRP A 58 -11.78 6.55 -12.07
CA TRP A 58 -12.47 7.56 -11.29
C TRP A 58 -11.75 8.91 -11.32
N ARG A 59 -10.42 8.94 -11.18
CA ARG A 59 -9.64 10.18 -11.21
C ARG A 59 -9.71 10.89 -12.57
N LYS A 60 -9.71 10.14 -13.68
CA LYS A 60 -9.79 10.69 -15.04
C LYS A 60 -11.18 11.19 -15.40
N ASN A 61 -12.21 10.41 -15.07
CA ASN A 61 -13.55 10.62 -15.61
C ASN A 61 -14.55 11.19 -14.59
N GLY A 62 -14.21 11.22 -13.30
CA GLY A 62 -15.10 11.63 -12.21
C GLY A 62 -16.24 10.65 -11.90
N THR A 63 -16.38 9.58 -12.67
CA THR A 63 -17.43 8.58 -12.49
C THR A 63 -17.06 7.61 -11.37
N ILE A 64 -17.89 7.56 -10.33
CA ILE A 64 -17.75 6.58 -9.25
C ILE A 64 -18.13 5.19 -9.80
N PRO A 65 -17.27 4.16 -9.70
CA PRO A 65 -17.54 2.83 -10.25
C PRO A 65 -18.80 2.16 -9.67
N SER A 66 -19.07 2.38 -8.38
CA SER A 66 -20.28 1.92 -7.69
C SER A 66 -20.50 2.72 -6.39
N PRO A 67 -21.76 2.97 -5.96
CA PRO A 67 -22.03 3.66 -4.70
C PRO A 67 -21.31 3.03 -3.49
N GLY A 68 -20.71 3.85 -2.62
CA GLY A 68 -19.96 3.38 -1.44
C GLY A 68 -18.44 3.26 -1.65
N TYR A 69 -17.96 3.45 -2.88
CA TYR A 69 -16.54 3.40 -3.23
C TYR A 69 -15.76 4.68 -2.82
N GLU A 70 -16.45 5.76 -2.44
CA GLU A 70 -15.88 7.09 -2.29
C GLU A 70 -14.81 7.15 -1.20
N LYS A 71 -14.97 6.37 -0.12
CA LYS A 71 -14.07 6.40 1.04
C LYS A 71 -12.70 5.80 0.75
N TRP A 72 -12.65 4.69 0.02
CA TRP A 72 -11.36 4.07 -0.30
C TRP A 72 -10.68 4.83 -1.45
N LEU A 73 -11.42 5.33 -2.44
CA LEU A 73 -10.88 6.21 -3.49
C LEU A 73 -10.18 7.44 -2.88
N GLN A 74 -10.79 8.07 -1.88
CA GLN A 74 -10.20 9.21 -1.17
C GLN A 74 -8.92 8.84 -0.41
N THR A 75 -8.84 7.60 0.11
CA THR A 75 -7.64 7.11 0.82
C THR A 75 -6.43 7.11 -0.12
N TYR A 76 -6.61 6.59 -1.34
CA TYR A 76 -5.57 6.52 -2.36
C TYR A 76 -5.16 7.94 -2.76
N LEU A 77 -6.13 8.81 -3.06
CA LEU A 77 -5.86 10.20 -3.42
C LEU A 77 -5.11 10.98 -2.32
N ASN A 78 -5.47 10.79 -1.06
CA ASN A 78 -4.78 11.44 0.06
C ASN A 78 -3.31 11.03 0.15
N PHE A 79 -3.00 9.76 -0.13
CA PHE A 79 -1.61 9.31 -0.17
C PHE A 79 -0.86 9.90 -1.37
N VAL A 80 -1.45 9.90 -2.56
CA VAL A 80 -0.82 10.50 -3.75
C VAL A 80 -0.57 12.00 -3.53
N LYS A 81 -1.51 12.72 -2.90
CA LYS A 81 -1.29 14.12 -2.47
C LYS A 81 -0.13 14.28 -1.50
N ALA A 82 0.02 13.37 -0.54
CA ALA A 82 1.15 13.42 0.38
C ALA A 82 2.46 13.12 -0.34
N PHE A 83 2.45 12.20 -1.30
CA PHE A 83 3.62 11.91 -2.11
C PHE A 83 4.12 13.18 -2.84
N PHE A 84 3.22 13.88 -3.54
CA PHE A 84 3.58 15.08 -4.31
C PHE A 84 3.69 16.36 -3.47
N GLY A 85 2.96 16.46 -2.36
CA GLY A 85 2.83 17.68 -1.55
C GLY A 85 1.75 18.66 -2.05
N PHE A 86 1.05 18.32 -3.13
CA PHE A 86 0.00 19.13 -3.74
C PHE A 86 -1.11 18.24 -4.34
N GLN A 87 -2.13 18.85 -4.95
CA GLN A 87 -3.17 18.13 -5.69
C GLN A 87 -2.63 17.73 -7.07
N PRO A 88 -2.33 16.44 -7.32
CA PRO A 88 -1.80 16.02 -8.60
C PRO A 88 -2.87 16.06 -9.70
N GLU A 89 -2.41 16.27 -10.92
CA GLU A 89 -3.16 16.17 -12.16
C GLU A 89 -3.35 14.67 -12.53
N PRO A 90 -4.59 14.20 -12.76
CA PRO A 90 -4.90 12.79 -13.01
C PRO A 90 -4.16 12.12 -14.18
N GLU A 91 -4.08 12.78 -15.33
CA GLU A 91 -3.61 12.20 -16.59
C GLU A 91 -2.09 12.20 -16.72
N VAL A 92 -1.41 13.08 -15.99
CA VAL A 92 0.03 13.29 -16.02
C VAL A 92 0.66 12.74 -14.75
N GLU A 93 0.40 13.37 -13.60
CA GLU A 93 1.16 13.11 -12.38
C GLU A 93 0.68 11.85 -11.66
N GLU A 94 -0.63 11.65 -11.53
CA GLU A 94 -1.16 10.43 -10.89
C GLU A 94 -0.95 9.20 -11.76
N THR A 95 -1.16 9.33 -13.07
CA THR A 95 -0.92 8.21 -14.00
C THR A 95 0.56 7.80 -13.98
N ASP A 96 1.50 8.75 -14.02
CA ASP A 96 2.94 8.46 -13.89
C ASP A 96 3.27 7.79 -12.55
N PHE A 97 2.68 8.27 -11.45
CA PHE A 97 2.84 7.67 -10.12
C PHE A 97 2.41 6.19 -10.11
N TRP A 98 1.20 5.87 -10.57
CA TRP A 98 0.70 4.49 -10.57
C TRP A 98 1.45 3.57 -11.54
N ASN A 99 2.03 4.12 -12.61
CA ASN A 99 2.89 3.37 -13.52
C ASN A 99 4.25 3.02 -12.89
N LYS A 100 4.73 3.76 -11.89
CA LYS A 100 6.09 3.58 -11.33
C LYS A 100 6.14 2.91 -9.96
N ILE A 101 4.99 2.65 -9.34
CA ILE A 101 4.91 2.07 -8.00
C ILE A 101 4.20 0.72 -7.98
N MET A 102 4.41 0.00 -6.89
CA MET A 102 3.67 -1.20 -6.53
C MET A 102 2.64 -0.89 -5.44
N PHE A 103 1.45 -1.48 -5.52
CA PHE A 103 0.48 -1.47 -4.42
C PHE A 103 0.06 -2.90 -4.06
N TYR A 104 0.00 -3.19 -2.76
CA TYR A 104 -0.34 -4.50 -2.23
C TYR A 104 -1.09 -4.36 -0.92
N ASN A 105 -2.14 -5.15 -0.69
CA ASN A 105 -2.74 -5.29 0.63
C ASN A 105 -2.09 -6.47 1.35
N TYR A 106 -1.73 -6.27 2.62
CA TYR A 106 -1.05 -7.28 3.44
C TYR A 106 -1.88 -8.56 3.57
N LEU A 107 -3.15 -8.43 3.98
CA LEU A 107 -4.00 -9.59 4.21
C LEU A 107 -4.42 -10.25 2.90
N GLN A 108 -4.35 -11.57 2.87
CA GLN A 108 -4.78 -12.40 1.75
C GLN A 108 -6.26 -12.79 1.82
N LEU A 109 -7.06 -12.06 2.61
CA LEU A 109 -8.52 -12.16 2.67
C LEU A 109 -9.16 -10.78 2.49
N ALA A 110 -10.43 -10.77 2.09
CA ALA A 110 -11.25 -9.58 2.12
C ALA A 110 -12.18 -9.59 3.35
N VAL A 111 -12.58 -8.41 3.79
CA VAL A 111 -13.58 -8.23 4.85
C VAL A 111 -14.84 -7.56 4.29
N PRO A 112 -16.03 -7.81 4.88
CA PRO A 112 -17.28 -7.25 4.37
C PRO A 112 -17.38 -5.73 4.51
N THR A 113 -16.69 -5.13 5.48
CA THR A 113 -16.73 -3.67 5.68
C THR A 113 -15.39 -3.12 6.17
N PRO A 114 -15.10 -1.81 5.97
CA PRO A 114 -13.85 -1.19 6.43
C PRO A 114 -13.64 -1.22 7.95
N THR A 115 -14.71 -1.41 8.73
CA THR A 115 -14.65 -1.48 10.20
C THR A 115 -14.58 -2.92 10.72
N THR A 116 -14.72 -3.91 9.84
CA THR A 116 -14.62 -5.32 10.22
C THR A 116 -13.17 -5.66 10.53
N LYS A 117 -12.94 -6.18 11.74
CA LYS A 117 -11.62 -6.67 12.14
C LYS A 117 -11.36 -8.00 11.46
N ALA A 118 -10.23 -8.09 10.74
CA ALA A 118 -9.74 -9.37 10.27
C ALA A 118 -9.35 -10.28 11.45
N PRO A 119 -9.54 -11.60 11.33
CA PRO A 119 -9.19 -12.54 12.38
C PRO A 119 -7.65 -12.66 12.50
N HIS A 120 -7.15 -12.99 13.71
CA HIS A 120 -5.72 -12.92 14.01
C HIS A 120 -4.87 -13.87 13.16
N ASP A 121 -5.38 -15.06 12.89
CA ASP A 121 -4.78 -16.08 12.03
C ASP A 121 -4.54 -15.59 10.59
N ALA A 122 -5.32 -14.63 10.11
CA ALA A 122 -5.12 -14.03 8.79
C ALA A 122 -3.80 -13.25 8.72
N TYR A 123 -3.42 -12.57 9.79
CA TYR A 123 -2.14 -11.85 9.86
C TYR A 123 -0.95 -12.81 9.89
N VAL A 124 -1.09 -13.94 10.60
CA VAL A 124 -0.06 -14.99 10.62
C VAL A 124 0.12 -15.59 9.23
N ARG A 125 -0.99 -15.94 8.55
CA ARG A 125 -0.95 -16.46 7.17
C ARG A 125 -0.42 -15.44 6.15
N ALA A 126 -0.58 -14.15 6.39
CA ALA A 126 -0.12 -13.09 5.51
C ALA A 126 1.40 -12.87 5.53
N GLN A 127 2.11 -13.39 6.53
CA GLN A 127 3.56 -13.19 6.66
C GLN A 127 4.34 -13.79 5.49
N GLU A 128 4.12 -15.07 5.15
CA GLU A 128 4.85 -15.74 4.07
C GLU A 128 4.57 -15.10 2.68
N PRO A 129 3.30 -14.84 2.28
CA PRO A 129 3.01 -14.15 1.03
C PRO A 129 3.67 -12.77 0.96
N PHE A 130 3.62 -11.98 2.03
CA PHE A 130 4.29 -10.68 2.08
C PHE A 130 5.80 -10.79 1.88
N ILE A 131 6.47 -11.71 2.58
CA ILE A 131 7.90 -11.97 2.41
C ILE A 131 8.20 -12.43 0.97
N SER A 132 7.35 -13.28 0.39
CA SER A 132 7.50 -13.71 -0.99
C SER A 132 7.37 -12.53 -1.97
N VAL A 133 6.47 -11.58 -1.73
CA VAL A 133 6.27 -10.39 -2.59
C VAL A 133 7.48 -9.47 -2.51
N ILE A 134 7.95 -9.09 -1.31
CA ILE A 134 9.08 -8.16 -1.19
C ILE A 134 10.39 -8.77 -1.72
N ASN A 135 10.59 -10.09 -1.61
CA ASN A 135 11.76 -10.74 -2.21
C ASN A 135 11.66 -10.85 -3.74
N SER A 136 10.45 -10.95 -4.30
CA SER A 136 10.28 -11.07 -5.76
C SER A 136 10.39 -9.72 -6.46
N TYR A 137 9.90 -8.66 -5.83
CA TYR A 137 9.85 -7.33 -6.44
C TYR A 137 10.89 -6.35 -5.91
N GLU A 138 11.56 -6.72 -4.81
CA GLU A 138 12.66 -5.99 -4.17
C GLU A 138 12.47 -4.46 -4.09
N PRO A 139 11.40 -3.97 -3.44
CA PRO A 139 11.23 -2.53 -3.25
C PRO A 139 12.39 -1.95 -2.44
N ASP A 140 12.75 -0.70 -2.71
CA ASP A 140 13.69 0.07 -1.90
C ASP A 140 12.99 0.62 -0.64
N VAL A 141 11.74 1.05 -0.79
CA VAL A 141 10.95 1.65 0.28
C VAL A 141 9.53 1.09 0.26
N ILE A 142 9.00 0.77 1.46
CA ILE A 142 7.60 0.36 1.67
C ILE A 142 6.91 1.41 2.54
N PHE A 143 5.81 1.98 2.07
CA PHE A 143 4.93 2.83 2.88
C PHE A 143 3.74 2.02 3.38
N ALA A 144 3.79 1.61 4.65
CA ALA A 144 2.73 0.80 5.27
C ALA A 144 1.64 1.67 5.87
N TRP A 145 0.43 1.58 5.32
CA TRP A 145 -0.72 2.37 5.75
C TRP A 145 -1.34 1.81 7.03
N GLY A 146 -1.26 2.59 8.10
CA GLY A 146 -1.85 2.31 9.39
C GLY A 146 -0.96 1.49 10.30
N LYS A 147 -1.13 1.72 11.61
CA LYS A 147 -0.45 0.98 12.67
C LYS A 147 -0.72 -0.53 12.63
N PRO A 148 -1.96 -1.02 12.45
CA PRO A 148 -2.23 -2.46 12.39
C PRO A 148 -1.46 -3.17 11.28
N THR A 149 -1.39 -2.59 10.09
CA THR A 149 -0.64 -3.16 8.96
C THR A 149 0.84 -3.29 9.32
N TYR A 150 1.47 -2.19 9.75
CA TYR A 150 2.89 -2.18 10.10
C TYR A 150 3.22 -3.14 11.26
N ASP A 151 2.45 -3.09 12.36
CA ASP A 151 2.72 -3.89 13.57
C ASP A 151 2.58 -5.40 13.35
N ASN A 152 1.81 -5.82 12.35
CA ASN A 152 1.59 -7.23 12.05
C ASN A 152 2.47 -7.76 10.91
N THR A 153 3.29 -6.91 10.28
CA THR A 153 4.34 -7.41 9.38
C THR A 153 5.41 -8.18 10.16
N PRO A 154 5.98 -9.25 9.60
CA PRO A 154 6.96 -10.07 10.31
C PRO A 154 8.30 -9.34 10.45
N ALA A 155 8.95 -9.45 11.60
CA ALA A 155 10.36 -9.11 11.73
C ALA A 155 11.18 -10.13 10.91
N TYR A 156 11.59 -9.75 9.70
CA TYR A 156 12.31 -10.64 8.78
C TYR A 156 13.69 -10.06 8.46
N LYS A 157 14.76 -10.78 8.86
CA LYS A 157 16.17 -10.47 8.54
C LYS A 157 16.50 -8.96 8.59
N GLY A 158 16.19 -8.31 9.69
CA GLY A 158 16.18 -6.84 9.71
C GLY A 158 16.41 -6.23 11.08
N VAL A 159 16.35 -4.91 11.11
CA VAL A 159 16.56 -4.10 12.31
C VAL A 159 15.58 -2.93 12.34
N GLU A 160 15.17 -2.54 13.55
CA GLU A 160 14.51 -1.25 13.74
C GLU A 160 15.50 -0.12 13.46
N LEU A 161 15.01 0.94 12.82
CA LEU A 161 15.77 2.16 12.56
C LEU A 161 15.19 3.31 13.40
N GLU A 162 16.02 4.34 13.61
CA GLU A 162 15.54 5.60 14.18
C GLU A 162 14.34 6.13 13.37
N PRO A 163 13.26 6.56 14.03
CA PRO A 163 12.07 7.03 13.34
C PRO A 163 12.34 8.33 12.59
N LEU A 164 11.60 8.54 11.50
CA LEU A 164 11.51 9.87 10.89
C LEU A 164 10.56 10.73 11.72
N GLN A 165 10.85 12.01 11.80
CA GLN A 165 10.05 12.94 12.60
C GLN A 165 9.80 14.24 11.84
N PHE A 166 8.59 14.76 11.98
CA PHE A 166 8.21 16.08 11.50
C PHE A 166 7.07 16.59 12.38
N GLU A 167 7.30 17.71 13.07
CA GLU A 167 6.37 18.29 14.04
C GLU A 167 5.90 17.24 15.08
N ASN A 168 4.62 16.87 15.06
CA ASN A 168 4.01 15.90 15.95
C ASN A 168 3.93 14.48 15.36
N ILE A 169 4.48 14.25 14.17
CA ILE A 169 4.52 12.94 13.51
C ILE A 169 5.81 12.21 13.86
N ILE A 170 5.67 10.97 14.33
CA ILE A 170 6.77 10.02 14.52
C ILE A 170 6.47 8.81 13.63
N ALA A 171 7.22 8.67 12.54
CA ALA A 171 7.09 7.56 11.60
C ALA A 171 8.18 6.52 11.86
N ARG A 172 7.79 5.41 12.50
CA ARG A 172 8.69 4.27 12.77
C ARG A 172 9.20 3.65 11.47
N ARG A 173 10.41 3.10 11.53
CA ARG A 173 11.08 2.47 10.39
C ARG A 173 11.70 1.13 10.75
N TYR A 174 11.62 0.19 9.81
CA TYR A 174 12.25 -1.11 9.90
C TYR A 174 12.97 -1.41 8.58
N GLU A 175 14.23 -1.81 8.66
CA GLU A 175 15.01 -2.22 7.49
C GLU A 175 15.00 -3.74 7.37
N TYR A 176 14.45 -4.24 6.28
CA TYR A 176 14.56 -5.63 5.85
C TYR A 176 15.85 -5.84 5.06
N THR A 177 16.48 -6.99 5.26
CA THR A 177 17.49 -7.55 4.34
C THR A 177 16.82 -8.64 3.52
N LEU A 178 16.59 -8.36 2.24
CA LEU A 178 15.99 -9.29 1.29
C LEU A 178 16.93 -10.46 1.01
N ASP A 179 16.42 -11.52 0.39
CA ASP A 179 17.18 -12.74 0.09
C ASP A 179 18.32 -12.50 -0.91
N SER A 180 18.20 -11.48 -1.76
CA SER A 180 19.28 -11.00 -2.62
C SER A 180 20.37 -10.22 -1.88
N GLY A 181 20.18 -9.94 -0.58
CA GLY A 181 21.04 -9.06 0.21
C GLY A 181 20.67 -7.57 0.12
N LYS A 182 19.75 -7.19 -0.79
CA LYS A 182 19.28 -5.81 -0.92
C LYS A 182 18.57 -5.36 0.36
N LYS A 183 18.76 -4.09 0.73
CA LYS A 183 18.03 -3.43 1.82
C LYS A 183 16.71 -2.83 1.35
N CYS A 184 15.67 -2.99 2.17
CA CYS A 184 14.34 -2.44 1.94
C CYS A 184 13.84 -1.79 3.22
N VAL A 185 13.49 -0.50 3.19
CA VAL A 185 13.05 0.24 4.38
C VAL A 185 11.54 0.38 4.38
N MET A 186 10.88 -0.16 5.39
CA MET A 186 9.46 0.04 5.62
C MET A 186 9.22 1.16 6.62
N ILE A 187 8.25 2.02 6.29
CA ILE A 187 7.90 3.22 7.05
C ILE A 187 6.44 3.13 7.43
N ASN A 188 6.15 3.36 8.71
CA ASN A 188 4.78 3.48 9.16
C ASN A 188 4.19 4.84 8.72
N VAL A 189 3.08 4.77 7.99
CA VAL A 189 2.30 5.94 7.57
C VAL A 189 0.95 5.90 8.29
N HIS A 190 0.49 7.02 8.86
CA HIS A 190 -0.87 7.09 9.40
C HIS A 190 -1.87 6.78 8.28
N HIS A 191 -2.93 6.04 8.58
CA HIS A 191 -3.81 5.55 7.52
C HIS A 191 -4.46 6.74 6.76
N PRO A 192 -4.35 6.82 5.42
CA PRO A 192 -4.79 8.01 4.66
C PRO A 192 -6.31 8.25 4.61
N SER A 193 -7.13 7.39 5.21
CA SER A 193 -8.59 7.47 5.13
C SER A 193 -9.23 8.55 6.00
N CYS A 194 -8.60 8.92 7.13
CA CYS A 194 -9.20 9.84 8.08
C CYS A 194 -8.14 10.56 8.92
N ARG A 195 -8.36 11.87 9.18
CA ARG A 195 -7.46 12.72 9.97
C ARG A 195 -6.01 12.65 9.48
N PHE A 196 -5.83 12.72 8.17
CA PHE A 196 -4.55 12.59 7.50
C PHE A 196 -4.16 13.93 6.86
N SER A 197 -3.07 14.52 7.33
CA SER A 197 -2.54 15.77 6.78
C SER A 197 -1.53 15.46 5.68
N TYR A 198 -1.92 15.65 4.42
CA TYR A 198 -1.04 15.30 3.31
C TYR A 198 0.25 16.15 3.30
N SER A 199 0.19 17.42 3.73
CA SER A 199 1.36 18.31 3.77
C SER A 199 2.38 17.90 4.84
N GLN A 200 1.94 17.46 6.02
CA GLN A 200 2.85 16.97 7.05
C GLN A 200 3.46 15.61 6.63
N TRP A 201 2.65 14.72 6.05
CA TRP A 201 3.15 13.42 5.55
C TRP A 201 4.06 13.56 4.34
N HIS A 202 3.91 14.61 3.53
CA HIS A 202 4.83 14.93 2.45
C HIS A 202 6.27 15.13 2.95
N GLU A 203 6.46 15.81 4.07
CA GLU A 203 7.80 16.01 4.63
C GLU A 203 8.42 14.71 5.14
N ILE A 204 7.62 13.79 5.68
CA ILE A 204 8.09 12.43 6.02
C ILE A 204 8.44 11.62 4.77
N ILE A 205 7.60 11.66 3.73
CA ILE A 205 7.84 10.94 2.47
C ILE A 205 9.09 11.47 1.77
N LYS A 206 9.31 12.79 1.76
CA LYS A 206 10.55 13.37 1.23
C LYS A 206 11.77 12.88 1.98
N GLN A 207 11.77 12.94 3.31
CA GLN A 207 12.87 12.41 4.13
C GLN A 207 13.15 10.92 3.87
N ALA A 208 12.12 10.14 3.57
CA ALA A 208 12.25 8.72 3.24
C ALA A 208 12.90 8.44 1.88
N LEU A 209 12.79 9.39 0.95
CA LEU A 209 13.22 9.22 -0.45
C LEU A 209 14.49 10.02 -0.79
N CYS A 210 14.96 10.90 0.10
CA CYS A 210 16.29 11.50 0.04
C CYS A 210 17.39 10.47 0.38
#